data_AF-A0A939XA62-F1
#
_entry.id   AF-A0A939XA62-F1
#
_cell.length_a   1.000
_cell.length_b   1.000
_cell.length_c   1.000
_cell.angle_alpha   90.00
_cell.angle_beta   90.00
_cell.angle_gamma   90.00
#
_symmetry.space_group_name_H-M   'P 1'
#
loop_
_entity.id
_entity.type
_entity.pdbx_description
1 polymer ?
#
loop_
_entity_poly.entity_id
_entity_poly.type
_entity_poly.pdbx_seq_one_letter_code
_entity_poly.pdbx_strand_id
1 'polypeptide(L)' 'MCLICDRIEMIKNGTNPYFVKELQTGYVVIGDNQHFYGYTLFLYKDHKYTELFQMEMEERALFLK' A
#
# COMPACT_ATOMS: atom_id res chain seq x y z
N MET A 1 -7.15 -6.64 -14.17
CA MET A 1 -6.64 -5.28 -13.85
C MET A 1 -6.73 -5.12 -12.36
N CYS A 2 -5.62 -4.81 -11.67
CA CYS A 2 -5.58 -4.73 -10.21
C CYS A 2 -5.33 -3.29 -9.81
N LEU A 3 -6.32 -2.69 -9.12
CA LEU A 3 -6.27 -1.29 -8.70
C LEU A 3 -5.05 -0.97 -7.81
N ILE A 4 -4.61 -1.93 -7.00
CA ILE A 4 -3.43 -1.76 -6.13
C ILE A 4 -2.14 -1.75 -6.97
N CYS A 5 -2.03 -2.66 -7.95
CA CYS A 5 -0.87 -2.67 -8.85
C CYS A 5 -0.80 -1.38 -9.69
N ASP A 6 -1.93 -0.95 -10.26
CA ASP A 6 -2.00 0.29 -11.04
C ASP A 6 -1.58 1.50 -10.17
N ARG A 7 -2.03 1.52 -8.92
CA ARG A 7 -1.65 2.53 -7.94
C ARG A 7 -0.16 2.52 -7.60
N ILE A 8 0.44 1.34 -7.42
CA ILE A 8 1.88 1.20 -7.17
C ILE A 8 2.68 1.70 -8.36
N GLU A 9 2.25 1.39 -9.59
CA GLU A 9 2.88 1.91 -10.80
C GLU A 9 2.76 3.43 -10.91
N MET A 10 1.61 4.02 -10.56
CA MET A 10 1.49 5.49 -10.48
C MET A 10 2.45 6.10 -9.44
N ILE A 11 2.67 5.43 -8.29
CA ILE A 11 3.62 5.89 -7.27
C ILE A 11 5.05 5.86 -7.82
N LYS A 12 5.46 4.74 -8.44
CA LYS A 12 6.77 4.60 -9.07
C LYS A 12 7.01 5.64 -10.17
N ASN A 13 5.96 5.97 -10.92
CA ASN A 13 6.00 6.98 -11.97
C ASN A 13 5.86 8.42 -11.44
N GLY A 14 5.69 8.62 -10.13
CA GLY A 14 5.51 9.94 -9.53
C GLY A 14 4.21 10.65 -9.91
N THR A 15 3.21 9.91 -10.42
CA THR A 15 1.93 10.45 -10.90
C THR A 15 0.77 10.23 -9.94
N ASN A 16 0.98 9.52 -8.83
CA ASN A 16 -0.06 9.34 -7.82
C ASN A 16 -0.21 10.60 -6.94
N PRO A 17 -1.33 11.34 -7.04
CA PRO A 17 -1.53 12.57 -6.29
C PRO A 17 -1.75 12.34 -4.79
N TYR A 18 -2.04 11.11 -4.39
CA TYR A 18 -2.35 10.72 -3.00
C TYR A 18 -1.16 10.04 -2.31
N PHE A 19 0.00 9.96 -2.97
CA PHE A 19 1.18 9.39 -2.37
C PHE A 19 1.66 10.23 -1.18
N VAL A 20 1.88 9.58 -0.03
CA VAL A 20 2.39 10.24 1.18
C VAL A 20 3.86 9.91 1.38
N LYS A 21 4.18 8.62 1.51
CA LYS A 21 5.54 8.16 1.81
C LYS A 21 5.72 6.68 1.49
N GLU A 22 6.93 6.33 1.07
CA GLU A 22 7.39 4.95 0.97
C GLU A 22 8.02 4.49 2.30
N LEU A 23 7.62 3.31 2.77
CA LEU A 23 8.19 2.60 3.91
C LEU A 23 8.89 1.34 3.44
N GLN A 24 9.49 0.57 4.36
CA GLN A 24 10.25 -0.64 4.00
C GLN A 24 9.40 -1.64 3.20
N THR A 25 8.21 -1.96 3.69
CA THR A 25 7.33 -3.00 3.15
C THR A 25 6.22 -2.48 2.25
N GLY A 26 5.97 -1.17 2.22
CA GLY A 26 4.78 -0.64 1.57
C GLY A 26 4.82 0.85 1.25
N TYR A 27 3.73 1.34 0.71
CA TYR A 27 3.47 2.75 0.43
C TYR A 27 2.27 3.22 1.23
N VAL A 28 2.41 4.39 1.87
CA VAL A 28 1.30 5.09 2.51
C VAL A 28 0.67 6.01 1.48
N VAL A 29 -0.65 5.89 1.30
CA VAL A 29 -1.45 6.75 0.42
C VAL A 29 -2.67 7.28 1.15
N ILE A 30 -3.12 8.49 0.79
CA ILE A 30 -4.44 8.98 1.17
C ILE A 30 -5.50 8.15 0.45
N GLY A 31 -6.54 7.70 1.15
CA GLY A 31 -7.64 6.96 0.55
C GLY A 31 -8.46 7.82 -0.42
N ASP A 32 -8.88 7.24 -1.55
CA ASP A 32 -9.65 7.96 -2.59
C ASP A 32 -10.97 8.53 -2.04
N ASN A 33 -11.58 7.82 -1.09
CA ASN A 33 -12.70 8.31 -0.31
C ASN A 33 -12.27 8.50 1.14
N GLN A 34 -12.36 9.74 1.63
CA GLN A 34 -12.02 10.09 3.00
C GLN A 34 -13.22 9.82 3.92
N HIS A 35 -13.29 8.60 4.47
CA HIS A 35 -14.30 8.28 5.49
C HIS A 35 -14.17 9.18 6.73
N PHE A 36 -12.94 9.58 7.05
CA PHE A 36 -12.59 10.61 8.01
C PHE A 36 -11.34 11.36 7.55
N TYR A 37 -11.09 12.52 8.14
CA TYR A 37 -9.95 13.36 7.77
C TYR A 37 -8.62 12.64 8.00
N GLY A 38 -7.82 12.53 6.94
CA GLY A 38 -6.53 11.86 6.99
C GLY A 38 -6.61 10.34 6.91
N TYR A 39 -7.72 9.79 6.41
CA TYR A 39 -7.82 8.35 6.19
C TYR A 39 -6.78 7.87 5.17
N THR A 40 -5.88 7.00 5.62
CA THR A 40 -4.77 6.47 4.83
C THR A 40 -4.88 4.96 4.64
N LEU A 41 -4.36 4.49 3.52
CA LEU A 41 -4.13 3.09 3.25
C LEU A 41 -2.63 2.81 3.23
N PHE A 42 -2.24 1.66 3.77
CA PHE A 42 -0.88 1.15 3.64
C PHE A 42 -0.88 -0.03 2.68
N LEU A 43 -0.23 0.15 1.53
CA LEU A 43 -0.23 -0.80 0.42
C LEU A 43 1.07 -1.59 0.42
N TYR A 44 0.99 -2.92 0.41
CA TYR A 44 2.18 -3.77 0.30
C TYR A 44 2.86 -3.60 -1.07
N LYS A 45 4.20 -3.47 -1.11
CA LYS A 45 4.94 -3.16 -2.36
C LYS A 45 4.81 -4.24 -3.41
N ASP A 46 4.87 -5.50 -2.97
CA ASP A 46 4.88 -6.66 -3.84
C ASP A 46 3.54 -7.38 -3.68
N HIS A 47 2.60 -7.11 -4.59
CA HIS A 47 1.25 -7.69 -4.54
C HIS A 47 1.23 -9.18 -4.94
N LYS A 48 2.03 -9.99 -4.24
CA LYS A 48 2.10 -11.45 -4.27
C LYS A 48 0.99 -12.08 -3.44
N TYR A 49 0.53 -11.37 -2.41
CA TYR A 49 -0.48 -11.82 -1.45
C TYR A 49 -1.71 -10.94 -1.55
N THR A 50 -2.89 -11.55 -1.53
CA THR A 50 -4.17 -10.85 -1.45
C THR A 50 -4.62 -10.67 -0.01
N GLU A 51 -4.15 -11.53 0.90
CA GLU A 51 -4.57 -11.57 2.29
C GLU A 51 -3.37 -11.74 3.24
N LEU A 52 -3.44 -11.14 4.43
CA LEU A 52 -2.35 -11.16 5.41
C LEU A 52 -1.91 -12.58 5.81
N PHE A 53 -2.82 -13.55 5.86
CA PHE A 53 -2.50 -14.91 6.31
C PHE A 53 -1.67 -15.70 5.28
N GLN A 54 -1.57 -15.22 4.05
CA GLN A 54 -0.76 -15.87 3.00
C GLN A 54 0.73 -15.51 3.12
N MET A 55 1.05 -14.44 3.85
CA MET A 55 2.41 -13.99 4.10
C MET A 55 3.11 -14.92 5.10
N GLU A 56 4.42 -15.10 4.93
CA GLU A 56 5.25 -15.75 5.94
C GLU A 56 5.25 -14.94 7.24
N MET A 57 5.40 -15.63 8.38
CA MET A 57 5.23 -15.03 9.71
C MET A 57 6.14 -13.81 9.93
N GLU A 58 7.40 -13.89 9.49
CA GLU A 58 8.39 -12.82 9.66
C GLU A 58 8.07 -11.61 8.78
N GLU A 59 7.68 -11.84 7.53
CA GLU A 59 7.30 -10.81 6.58
C GLU A 59 6.04 -10.08 7.03
N ARG A 60 5.03 -10.83 7.50
CA ARG A 60 3.81 -10.27 8.06
C ARG A 60 4.07 -9.44 9.30
N ALA A 61 4.95 -9.90 10.18
CA ALA A 61 5.34 -9.15 11.38
C ALA A 61 6.04 -7.84 11.01
N LEU A 62 6.86 -7.83 9.97
CA LEU A 62 7.50 -6.63 9.46
C LEU A 62 6.48 -5.67 8.80
N PHE A 63 5.48 -6.19 8.10
CA PHE A 63 4.42 -5.38 7.49
C PHE A 63 3.51 -4.67 8.50
N LEU A 64 3.23 -5.32 9.64
CA LEU A 64 2.32 -4.80 10.67
C LEU A 64 2.99 -3.92 11.73
N LYS A 65 4.30 -3.65 11.60
CA LYS A 65 5.09 -2.91 12.57
C LYS A 65 5.19 -1.43 12.21
#